data_AF-X0U9E5-F1
#
_entry.id   AF-X0U9E5-F1
#
_cell.length_a   1.000
_cell.length_b   1.000
_cell.length_c   1.000
_cell.angle_alpha   90.00
_cell.angle_beta   90.00
_cell.angle_gamma   90.00
#
_symmetry.space_group_name_H-M   'P 1'
#
loop_
_entity.id
_entity.type
_entity.pdbx_description
1 polymer ?
#
loop_
_entity_poly.entity_id
_entity_poly.type
_entity_poly.pdbx_seq_one_letter_code
_entity_poly.pdbx_strand_id
1 'polypeptide(L)'
;SLTQEVAYDSLLFKRRQEIHERIGQAIEELYSDRLEEFYEVLAHHYSRSENPEKAYQYMKLSGAKAALRYATWEAFRFYKEAINVLTQLPETEENKRKGMEVRLLAAEPMGLLGYPEDSLQILEKGESLAKELGDECSLARFYSNIGLRHLLHGDVPQGTAYAENAFEVAERILDIDMVVRTGMNLCPIYMVGAQYSKGAEVARRVTALLEKTQNQHYYIGGVVMVYPCLLSFCGHAMGALGDFAEGKAFCEKALRFAREINNLVAIVYAEYNFG
;
A
#
# COMPACT_ATOMS: atom_id res chain seq x y z
N SER A 1 -31.28 30.15 31.46
CA SER A 1 -29.90 30.67 31.44
C SER A 1 -29.12 29.90 30.39
N LEU A 2 -28.32 30.56 29.56
CA LEU A 2 -27.45 29.90 28.56
C LEU A 2 -26.57 28.81 29.20
N THR A 3 -26.19 28.98 30.47
CA THR A 3 -25.43 27.98 31.24
C THR A 3 -26.22 26.69 31.54
N GLN A 4 -27.54 26.74 31.65
CA GLN A 4 -28.38 25.57 31.93
C GLN A 4 -28.61 24.74 30.66
N GLU A 5 -28.80 25.39 29.51
CA GLU A 5 -28.90 24.70 28.20
C GLU A 5 -27.58 24.02 27.84
N VAL A 6 -26.45 24.71 27.99
CA VAL A 6 -25.12 24.13 27.73
C VAL A 6 -24.81 22.95 28.68
N ALA A 7 -25.20 23.04 29.96
CA ALA A 7 -25.04 21.93 30.90
C ALA A 7 -25.93 20.73 30.55
N TYR A 8 -27.14 20.97 30.06
CA TYR A 8 -28.06 19.90 29.68
C TYR A 8 -27.62 19.21 28.37
N ASP A 9 -27.19 19.98 27.37
CA ASP A 9 -26.69 19.46 26.10
C ASP A 9 -25.40 18.66 26.25
N SER A 10 -24.51 19.07 27.17
CA SER A 10 -23.30 18.32 27.49
C SER A 10 -23.59 17.01 28.22
N LEU A 11 -24.56 16.99 29.14
CA LEU A 11 -25.07 15.77 29.77
C LEU A 11 -25.68 14.80 28.74
N LEU A 12 -26.49 15.31 27.82
CA LEU A 12 -27.05 14.55 26.71
C LEU A 12 -25.97 13.99 25.79
N PHE A 13 -24.93 14.78 25.49
CA PHE A 13 -23.80 14.36 24.68
C PHE A 13 -23.03 13.21 25.33
N LYS A 14 -22.62 13.38 26.59
CA LYS A 14 -21.90 12.34 27.34
C LYS A 14 -22.71 11.05 27.44
N ARG A 15 -24.02 11.16 27.72
CA ARG A 15 -24.91 9.99 27.78
C ARG A 15 -24.99 9.23 26.46
N ARG A 16 -24.96 9.93 25.32
CA ARG A 16 -24.90 9.27 23.99
C ARG A 16 -23.58 8.51 23.81
N GLN A 17 -22.45 9.09 24.21
CA GLN A 17 -21.16 8.41 24.13
C GLN A 17 -21.12 7.13 24.97
N GLU A 18 -21.66 7.17 26.19
CA GLU A 18 -21.80 5.99 27.07
C GLU A 18 -22.67 4.89 26.43
N ILE A 19 -23.75 5.26 25.74
CA ILE A 19 -24.62 4.30 25.05
C ILE A 19 -23.87 3.63 23.90
N HIS A 20 -23.14 4.41 23.10
CA HIS A 20 -22.33 3.87 22.02
C HIS A 20 -21.25 2.91 22.53
N GLU A 21 -20.55 3.25 23.62
CA GLU A 21 -19.57 2.36 24.27
C GLU A 21 -20.22 1.02 24.67
N ARG A 22 -21.36 1.09 25.37
CA ARG A 22 -22.07 -0.10 25.86
C ARG A 22 -22.59 -0.99 24.74
N ILE A 23 -23.03 -0.41 23.63
CA ILE A 23 -23.44 -1.21 22.46
C ILE A 23 -22.23 -1.93 21.86
N GLY A 24 -21.09 -1.24 21.71
CA GLY A 24 -19.86 -1.88 21.23
C GLY A 24 -19.45 -3.05 22.11
N GLN A 25 -19.42 -2.84 23.44
CA GLN A 25 -19.08 -3.88 24.42
C GLN A 25 -20.05 -5.07 24.36
N ALA A 26 -21.36 -4.81 24.26
CA ALA A 26 -22.35 -5.87 24.14
C ALA A 26 -22.18 -6.70 22.86
N ILE A 27 -21.82 -6.07 21.73
CA ILE A 27 -21.53 -6.80 20.48
C ILE A 27 -20.28 -7.67 20.67
N GLU A 28 -19.23 -7.14 21.28
CA GLU A 28 -18.01 -7.90 21.56
C GLU A 28 -18.26 -9.13 22.43
N GLU A 29 -19.08 -8.97 23.47
CA GLU A 29 -19.43 -10.05 24.40
C GLU A 29 -20.34 -11.11 23.76
N LEU A 30 -21.36 -10.69 23.01
CA LEU A 30 -22.36 -11.62 22.43
C LEU A 30 -21.86 -12.34 21.18
N TYR A 31 -20.89 -11.77 20.46
CA TYR A 31 -20.42 -12.26 19.17
C TYR A 31 -18.89 -12.42 19.12
N SER A 32 -18.25 -12.75 20.24
CA SER A 32 -16.79 -12.88 20.35
C SER A 32 -16.15 -13.76 19.27
N ASP A 33 -16.83 -14.83 18.85
CA ASP A 33 -16.32 -15.79 17.87
C ASP A 33 -16.58 -15.37 16.41
N ARG A 34 -17.35 -14.29 16.19
CA ARG A 34 -17.79 -13.82 14.87
C ARG A 34 -17.68 -12.31 14.72
N LEU A 35 -16.73 -11.68 15.43
CA LEU A 35 -16.53 -10.23 15.42
C LEU A 35 -16.30 -9.66 14.02
N GLU A 36 -15.71 -10.44 13.11
CA GLU A 36 -15.51 -10.03 11.72
C GLU A 36 -16.82 -9.64 11.03
N GLU A 37 -17.96 -10.25 11.39
CA GLU A 37 -19.28 -9.87 10.86
C GLU A 37 -19.69 -8.44 11.30
N PHE A 38 -19.10 -7.92 12.37
CA PHE A 38 -19.50 -6.68 13.03
C PHE A 38 -18.45 -5.56 13.04
N TYR A 39 -17.27 -5.74 12.44
CA TYR A 39 -16.20 -4.73 12.47
C TYR A 39 -16.66 -3.32 12.11
N GLU A 40 -17.47 -3.17 11.07
CA GLU A 40 -17.96 -1.87 10.60
C GLU A 40 -18.92 -1.22 11.60
N VAL A 41 -19.76 -2.04 12.24
CA VAL A 41 -20.71 -1.60 13.28
C VAL A 41 -19.96 -1.23 14.56
N LEU A 42 -18.97 -2.04 14.95
CA LEU A 42 -18.10 -1.77 16.10
C LEU A 42 -17.31 -0.47 15.87
N ALA A 43 -16.75 -0.26 14.68
CA ALA A 43 -16.10 0.99 14.30
C ALA A 43 -17.05 2.19 14.46
N HIS A 44 -18.30 2.07 13.98
CA HIS A 44 -19.31 3.12 14.11
C HIS A 44 -19.64 3.49 15.55
N HIS A 45 -19.79 2.48 16.43
CA HIS A 45 -20.12 2.70 17.82
C HIS A 45 -18.93 3.26 18.60
N TYR A 46 -17.74 2.66 18.48
CA TYR A 46 -16.57 3.16 19.18
C TYR A 46 -16.11 4.53 18.69
N SER A 47 -16.32 4.90 17.42
CA SER A 47 -16.03 6.27 16.95
C SER A 47 -16.91 7.34 17.59
N ARG A 48 -18.01 6.95 18.24
CA ARG A 48 -18.96 7.82 18.94
C ARG A 48 -18.91 7.65 20.45
N SER A 49 -17.99 6.84 20.96
CA SER A 49 -17.75 6.71 22.39
C SER A 49 -16.51 7.51 22.82
N GLU A 50 -16.15 7.41 24.09
CA GLU A 50 -14.90 7.96 24.62
C GLU A 50 -13.72 6.98 24.48
N ASN A 51 -13.81 5.99 23.56
CA ASN A 51 -12.82 4.94 23.36
C ASN A 51 -12.17 4.98 21.97
N PRO A 52 -11.26 5.95 21.73
CA PRO A 52 -10.59 6.13 20.44
C PRO A 52 -9.69 4.94 20.08
N GLU A 53 -9.19 4.18 21.06
CA GLU A 53 -8.36 3.00 20.79
C GLU A 53 -9.15 1.91 20.08
N LYS A 54 -10.35 1.58 20.58
CA LYS A 54 -11.24 0.63 19.91
C LYS A 54 -11.79 1.16 18.60
N ALA A 55 -12.04 2.47 18.51
CA ALA A 55 -12.42 3.09 17.24
C ALA A 55 -11.35 2.86 16.17
N TYR A 56 -10.09 3.16 16.47
CA TYR A 56 -8.95 2.90 15.59
C TYR A 56 -8.87 1.40 15.22
N GLN A 57 -8.93 0.51 16.21
CA GLN A 57 -8.82 -0.93 15.99
C GLN A 57 -9.87 -1.43 14.99
N TYR A 58 -11.15 -1.12 15.22
CA TYR A 58 -12.22 -1.60 14.36
C TYR A 58 -12.28 -0.89 13.01
N MET A 59 -11.84 0.37 12.90
CA MET A 59 -11.64 1.02 11.60
C MET A 59 -10.52 0.33 10.80
N LYS A 60 -9.39 -0.01 11.43
CA LYS A 60 -8.30 -0.76 10.78
C LYS A 60 -8.79 -2.12 10.27
N LEU A 61 -9.51 -2.87 11.10
CA LEU A 61 -10.08 -4.18 10.75
C LEU A 61 -11.13 -4.08 9.64
N SER A 62 -11.99 -3.07 9.68
CA SER A 62 -12.98 -2.80 8.63
C SER A 62 -12.31 -2.47 7.30
N GLY A 63 -11.25 -1.66 7.32
CA GLY A 63 -10.45 -1.34 6.14
C GLY A 63 -9.81 -2.59 5.52
N ALA A 64 -9.23 -3.46 6.36
CA ALA A 64 -8.63 -4.71 5.90
C ALA A 64 -9.66 -5.66 5.30
N LYS A 65 -10.82 -5.82 5.95
CA LYS A 65 -11.94 -6.63 5.45
C LYS A 65 -12.48 -6.10 4.11
N ALA A 66 -12.59 -4.78 3.95
CA ALA A 66 -12.99 -4.16 2.70
C ALA A 66 -11.95 -4.36 1.59
N ALA A 67 -10.65 -4.22 1.90
CA ALA A 67 -9.56 -4.44 0.96
C ALA A 67 -9.55 -5.88 0.43
N LEU A 68 -9.77 -6.88 1.29
CA LEU A 68 -9.87 -8.29 0.89
C LEU A 68 -11.03 -8.58 -0.07
N ARG A 69 -12.06 -7.72 -0.10
CA ARG A 69 -13.22 -7.81 -0.99
C ARG A 69 -13.12 -6.89 -2.20
N TYR A 70 -11.98 -6.23 -2.41
CA TYR A 70 -11.77 -5.22 -3.45
C TYR A 70 -12.77 -4.05 -3.38
N ALA A 71 -13.32 -3.78 -2.19
CA ALA A 71 -14.13 -2.60 -1.91
C ALA A 71 -13.20 -1.42 -1.60
N THR A 72 -12.50 -0.95 -2.63
CA THR A 72 -11.31 -0.09 -2.52
C THR A 72 -11.64 1.28 -1.90
N TRP A 73 -12.76 1.89 -2.27
CA TRP A 73 -13.20 3.17 -1.70
C TRP A 73 -13.55 3.02 -0.22
N GLU A 74 -14.23 1.95 0.16
CA GLU A 74 -14.59 1.64 1.54
C GLU A 74 -13.34 1.37 2.39
N ALA A 75 -12.38 0.61 1.86
CA ALA A 75 -11.10 0.36 2.52
C ALA A 75 -10.36 1.68 2.79
N PHE A 76 -10.21 2.52 1.77
CA PHE A 76 -9.57 3.82 1.92
C PHE A 76 -10.29 4.73 2.92
N ARG A 77 -11.63 4.76 2.89
CA ARG A 77 -12.43 5.53 3.85
C ARG A 77 -12.15 5.10 5.30
N PHE A 78 -12.19 3.80 5.58
CA PHE A 78 -11.93 3.30 6.94
C PHE A 78 -10.51 3.59 7.41
N TYR A 79 -9.51 3.45 6.55
CA TYR A 79 -8.13 3.81 6.90
C TYR A 79 -7.97 5.31 7.14
N LYS A 80 -8.64 6.16 6.36
CA LYS A 80 -8.65 7.61 6.58
C LYS A 80 -9.31 7.98 7.91
N GLU A 81 -10.41 7.33 8.27
CA GLU A 81 -11.05 7.50 9.58
C GLU A 81 -10.12 7.08 10.72
N ALA A 82 -9.44 5.94 10.60
CA ALA A 82 -8.45 5.49 11.57
C ALA A 82 -7.29 6.49 11.73
N ILE A 83 -6.80 7.05 10.63
CA ILE A 83 -5.79 8.11 10.65
C ILE A 83 -6.29 9.33 11.43
N ASN A 84 -7.52 9.77 11.19
CA ASN A 84 -8.11 10.92 11.87
C ASN A 84 -8.27 10.68 13.38
N VAL A 85 -8.63 9.48 13.81
CA VAL A 85 -8.70 9.13 15.24
C VAL A 85 -7.31 9.25 15.88
N LEU A 86 -6.27 8.73 15.22
CA LEU A 86 -4.90 8.81 15.74
C LEU A 86 -4.38 10.25 15.84
N THR A 87 -4.83 11.18 15.00
CA THR A 87 -4.43 12.61 15.12
C THR A 87 -4.97 13.29 16.37
N GLN A 88 -5.99 12.70 17.03
CA GLN A 88 -6.57 13.23 18.27
C GLN A 88 -5.94 12.60 19.52
N LEU A 89 -5.11 11.57 19.34
CA LEU A 89 -4.42 10.90 20.44
C LEU A 89 -3.06 11.55 20.73
N PRO A 90 -2.53 11.40 21.96
CA PRO A 90 -1.17 11.85 22.28
C PRO A 90 -0.14 11.21 21.35
N GLU A 91 0.90 11.95 20.97
CA GLU A 91 1.98 11.46 20.09
C GLU A 91 2.98 10.54 20.81
N THR A 92 2.48 9.48 21.45
CA THR A 92 3.30 8.40 21.99
C THR A 92 3.95 7.61 20.86
N GLU A 93 5.07 6.94 21.14
CA GLU A 93 5.71 6.05 20.14
C GLU A 93 4.75 4.99 19.60
N GLU A 94 3.87 4.46 20.46
CA GLU A 94 2.85 3.49 20.06
C GLU A 94 1.86 4.08 19.04
N ASN A 95 1.36 5.29 19.29
CA ASN A 95 0.42 5.96 18.39
C ASN A 95 1.11 6.40 17.08
N LYS A 96 2.39 6.77 17.14
CA LYS A 96 3.21 7.01 15.94
C LYS A 96 3.34 5.72 15.11
N ARG A 97 3.61 4.58 15.74
CA ARG A 97 3.71 3.28 15.06
C ARG A 97 2.38 2.86 14.43
N LYS A 98 1.26 3.00 15.16
CA LYS A 98 -0.11 2.79 14.62
C LYS A 98 -0.37 3.72 13.42
N GLY A 99 0.01 4.98 13.55
CA GLY A 99 -0.16 6.01 12.52
C GLY A 99 0.62 5.74 11.24
N MET A 100 1.83 5.17 11.37
CA MET A 100 2.66 4.70 10.28
C MET A 100 2.04 3.46 9.61
N GLU A 101 1.67 2.45 10.40
CA GLU A 101 1.10 1.19 9.91
C GLU A 101 -0.16 1.42 9.06
N VAL A 102 -1.13 2.19 9.56
CA VAL A 102 -2.40 2.41 8.86
C VAL A 102 -2.24 3.22 7.56
N ARG A 103 -1.23 4.09 7.48
CA ARG A 103 -0.90 4.82 6.24
C ARG A 103 -0.30 3.90 5.19
N LEU A 104 0.50 2.90 5.60
CA LEU A 104 0.96 1.85 4.70
C LEU A 104 -0.19 0.95 4.23
N LEU A 105 -1.16 0.64 5.10
CA LEU A 105 -2.36 -0.10 4.73
C LEU A 105 -3.23 0.69 3.74
N ALA A 106 -3.30 2.01 3.87
CA ALA A 106 -4.01 2.87 2.93
C ALA A 106 -3.35 2.96 1.54
N ALA A 107 -2.05 2.63 1.42
CA ALA A 107 -1.28 2.87 0.22
C ALA A 107 -1.75 2.07 -1.00
N GLU A 108 -2.12 0.80 -0.82
CA GLU A 108 -2.65 -0.04 -1.89
C GLU A 108 -4.03 0.45 -2.39
N PRO A 109 -5.04 0.70 -1.52
CA PRO A 109 -6.27 1.33 -1.94
C PRO A 109 -6.07 2.68 -2.63
N MET A 110 -5.15 3.52 -2.14
CA MET A 110 -4.82 4.78 -2.81
C MET A 110 -4.29 4.53 -4.22
N GLY A 111 -3.36 3.59 -4.41
CA GLY A 111 -2.83 3.24 -5.73
C GLY A 111 -3.91 2.76 -6.71
N LEU A 112 -4.82 1.89 -6.25
CA LEU A 112 -5.95 1.38 -7.05
C LEU A 112 -6.97 2.47 -7.42
N LEU A 113 -7.08 3.53 -6.61
CA LEU A 113 -7.94 4.69 -6.86
C LEU A 113 -7.24 5.81 -7.64
N GLY A 114 -5.99 5.60 -8.10
CA GLY A 114 -5.23 6.61 -8.81
C GLY A 114 -4.69 7.73 -7.92
N TYR A 115 -4.45 7.46 -6.63
CA TYR A 115 -4.00 8.38 -5.59
C TYR A 115 -4.87 9.65 -5.47
N PRO A 116 -6.04 9.58 -4.80
CA PRO A 116 -6.89 10.74 -4.51
C PRO A 116 -6.13 11.92 -3.89
N GLU A 117 -6.67 13.15 -3.97
CA GLU A 117 -5.99 14.42 -3.64
C GLU A 117 -5.16 14.40 -2.33
N ASP A 118 -5.69 13.82 -1.25
CA ASP A 118 -5.02 13.78 0.07
C ASP A 118 -3.87 12.75 0.17
N SER A 119 -3.66 11.91 -0.85
CA SER A 119 -2.78 10.74 -0.78
C SER A 119 -1.32 11.11 -0.53
N LEU A 120 -0.82 12.18 -1.16
CA LEU A 120 0.56 12.61 -0.96
C LEU A 120 0.81 13.00 0.50
N GLN A 121 -0.07 13.81 1.08
CA GLN A 121 0.04 14.24 2.48
C GLN A 121 -0.03 13.06 3.45
N ILE A 122 -0.90 12.07 3.17
CA ILE A 122 -1.00 10.83 3.94
C ILE A 122 0.33 10.08 3.90
N LEU A 123 0.93 9.92 2.72
CA LEU A 123 2.19 9.20 2.54
C LEU A 123 3.39 9.95 3.16
N GLU A 124 3.52 11.26 2.95
CA GLU A 124 4.59 12.10 3.52
C GLU A 124 4.56 12.11 5.06
N LYS A 125 3.36 12.16 5.66
CA LYS A 125 3.27 12.04 7.13
C LYS A 125 3.70 10.66 7.60
N GLY A 126 3.41 9.60 6.84
CA GLY A 126 3.89 8.25 7.12
C GLY A 126 5.41 8.13 7.00
N GLU A 127 6.00 8.75 5.98
CA GLU A 127 7.45 8.87 5.80
C GLU A 127 8.12 9.57 7.00
N SER A 128 7.56 10.69 7.47
CA SER A 128 8.05 11.40 8.67
C SER A 128 8.02 10.47 9.89
N LEU A 129 6.93 9.75 10.10
CA LEU A 129 6.79 8.82 11.23
C LEU A 129 7.81 7.67 11.13
N ALA A 130 8.03 7.12 9.94
CA ALA A 130 9.03 6.07 9.73
C ALA A 130 10.46 6.58 10.03
N LYS A 131 10.79 7.82 9.62
CA LYS A 131 12.06 8.47 9.95
C LYS A 131 12.22 8.68 11.46
N GLU A 132 11.19 9.21 12.13
CA GLU A 132 11.20 9.43 13.58
C GLU A 132 11.36 8.13 14.37
N LEU A 133 10.75 7.03 13.90
CA LEU A 133 10.82 5.71 14.52
C LEU A 133 12.07 4.91 14.14
N GLY A 134 12.88 5.41 13.20
CA GLY A 134 14.04 4.68 12.66
C GLY A 134 13.68 3.39 11.91
N ASP A 135 12.47 3.27 11.38
CA ASP A 135 12.00 2.08 10.65
C ASP A 135 12.34 2.19 9.16
N GLU A 136 13.52 1.68 8.78
CA GLU A 136 14.00 1.72 7.39
C GLU A 136 13.12 0.92 6.41
N CYS A 137 12.52 -0.19 6.86
CA CYS A 137 11.64 -1.00 6.02
C CYS A 137 10.37 -0.21 5.65
N SER A 138 9.72 0.38 6.66
CA SER A 138 8.55 1.24 6.46
C SER A 138 8.90 2.46 5.63
N LEU A 139 10.08 3.06 5.84
CA LEU A 139 10.57 4.20 5.05
C LEU A 139 10.70 3.86 3.56
N ALA A 140 11.31 2.73 3.21
CA ALA A 140 11.41 2.27 1.83
C ALA A 140 10.03 2.05 1.18
N ARG A 141 9.06 1.53 1.95
CA ARG A 141 7.67 1.38 1.48
C ARG A 141 7.01 2.71 1.20
N PHE A 142 7.21 3.73 2.05
CA PHE A 142 6.70 5.08 1.78
C PHE A 142 7.34 5.70 0.55
N TYR A 143 8.67 5.63 0.43
CA TYR A 143 9.37 6.11 -0.76
C TYR A 143 8.85 5.47 -2.04
N SER A 144 8.62 4.15 -2.05
CA SER A 144 8.07 3.46 -3.23
C SER A 144 6.66 3.98 -3.60
N ASN A 145 5.78 4.18 -2.61
CA ASN A 145 4.41 4.67 -2.86
C ASN A 145 4.37 6.14 -3.26
N ILE A 146 5.22 6.99 -2.67
CA ILE A 146 5.36 8.40 -3.08
C ILE A 146 5.87 8.46 -4.52
N GLY A 147 6.88 7.64 -4.86
CA GLY A 147 7.41 7.54 -6.22
C GLY A 147 6.33 7.21 -7.26
N LEU A 148 5.52 6.17 -7.00
CA LEU A 148 4.39 5.80 -7.86
C LEU A 148 3.34 6.90 -7.97
N ARG A 149 3.02 7.58 -6.86
CA ARG A 149 2.08 8.70 -6.87
C ARG A 149 2.56 9.83 -7.79
N HIS A 150 3.84 10.20 -7.72
CA HIS A 150 4.42 11.25 -8.56
C HIS A 150 4.39 10.84 -10.04
N LEU A 151 4.73 9.59 -10.35
CA LEU A 151 4.63 9.03 -11.69
C LEU A 151 3.22 9.19 -12.26
N LEU A 152 2.18 8.76 -11.53
CA LEU A 152 0.79 8.83 -12.00
C LEU A 152 0.28 10.26 -12.18
N HIS A 153 0.88 11.22 -11.47
CA HIS A 153 0.58 12.65 -11.63
C HIS A 153 1.52 13.36 -12.62
N GLY A 154 2.39 12.62 -13.33
CA GLY A 154 3.26 13.13 -14.38
C GLY A 154 4.59 13.74 -13.93
N ASP A 155 4.89 13.74 -12.62
CA ASP A 155 6.15 14.23 -12.08
C ASP A 155 7.21 13.12 -12.04
N VAL A 156 7.70 12.77 -13.23
CA VAL A 156 8.69 11.70 -13.41
C VAL A 156 10.00 11.96 -12.65
N PRO A 157 10.56 13.19 -12.60
CA PRO A 157 11.79 13.45 -11.84
C PRO A 157 11.67 13.13 -10.36
N GLN A 158 10.62 13.62 -9.67
CA GLN A 158 10.42 13.27 -8.27
C GLN A 158 10.07 11.80 -8.08
N GLY A 159 9.25 11.24 -8.97
CA GLY A 159 8.93 9.81 -8.96
C GLY A 159 10.17 8.92 -8.99
N THR A 160 11.12 9.27 -9.86
CA THR A 160 12.40 8.55 -10.00
C THR A 160 13.24 8.66 -8.73
N ALA A 161 13.42 9.87 -8.20
CA ALA A 161 14.24 10.07 -7.01
C ALA A 161 13.72 9.29 -5.80
N TYR A 162 12.41 9.29 -5.56
CA TYR A 162 11.81 8.51 -4.48
C TYR A 162 11.94 6.99 -4.70
N ALA A 163 11.69 6.51 -5.92
CA ALA A 163 11.77 5.08 -6.20
C ALA A 163 13.22 4.53 -6.20
N GLU A 164 14.20 5.32 -6.66
CA GLU A 164 15.64 4.99 -6.52
C GLU A 164 16.02 4.86 -5.04
N ASN A 165 15.64 5.84 -4.20
CA ASN A 165 15.87 5.76 -2.75
C ASN A 165 15.22 4.52 -2.11
N ALA A 166 14.00 4.18 -2.53
CA ALA A 166 13.31 2.99 -2.02
C ALA A 166 14.08 1.70 -2.35
N PHE A 167 14.57 1.58 -3.59
CA PHE A 167 15.32 0.42 -4.05
C PHE A 167 16.68 0.31 -3.35
N GLU A 168 17.42 1.43 -3.21
CA GLU A 168 18.69 1.46 -2.50
C GLU A 168 18.57 1.05 -1.02
N VAL A 169 17.52 1.52 -0.33
CA VAL A 169 17.25 1.09 1.05
C VAL A 169 16.95 -0.40 1.10
N ALA A 170 16.09 -0.90 0.20
CA ALA A 170 15.75 -2.32 0.13
C ALA A 170 16.99 -3.20 -0.10
N GLU A 171 17.90 -2.78 -0.97
CA GLU A 171 19.17 -3.49 -1.21
C GLU A 171 20.08 -3.46 0.02
N ARG A 172 20.16 -2.32 0.73
CA ARG A 172 20.98 -2.18 1.94
C ARG A 172 20.51 -3.09 3.08
N ILE A 173 19.20 -3.20 3.29
CA ILE A 173 18.63 -4.05 4.36
C ILE A 173 18.58 -5.54 3.98
N LEU A 174 18.97 -5.90 2.75
CA LEU A 174 18.98 -7.27 2.22
C LEU A 174 17.61 -7.98 2.30
N ASP A 175 16.52 -7.22 2.25
CA ASP A 175 15.16 -7.74 2.25
C ASP A 175 14.73 -8.05 0.82
N ILE A 176 14.69 -9.35 0.50
CA ILE A 176 14.36 -9.85 -0.85
C ILE A 176 12.96 -9.41 -1.27
N ASP A 177 11.97 -9.48 -0.38
CA ASP A 177 10.58 -9.11 -0.67
C ASP A 177 10.52 -7.61 -1.04
N MET A 178 11.25 -6.78 -0.30
CA MET A 178 11.35 -5.34 -0.57
C MET A 178 12.12 -5.01 -1.84
N VAL A 179 13.24 -5.69 -2.15
CA VAL A 179 13.99 -5.48 -3.40
C VAL A 179 13.11 -5.81 -4.60
N VAL A 180 12.34 -6.90 -4.52
CA VAL A 180 11.43 -7.32 -5.59
C VAL A 180 10.30 -6.30 -5.77
N ARG A 181 9.68 -5.84 -4.68
CA ARG A 181 8.59 -4.84 -4.73
C ARG A 181 9.06 -3.48 -5.26
N THR A 182 10.15 -2.96 -4.72
CA THR A 182 10.68 -1.64 -5.11
C THR A 182 11.19 -1.65 -6.54
N GLY A 183 11.84 -2.73 -6.98
CA GLY A 183 12.26 -2.91 -8.36
C GLY A 183 11.07 -2.97 -9.34
N MET A 184 10.02 -3.72 -9.00
CA MET A 184 8.79 -3.78 -9.81
C MET A 184 8.14 -2.40 -9.99
N ASN A 185 8.20 -1.54 -8.97
CA ASN A 185 7.66 -0.18 -9.02
C ASN A 185 8.60 0.81 -9.72
N LEU A 186 9.92 0.61 -9.65
CA LEU A 186 10.93 1.48 -10.26
C LEU A 186 11.03 1.28 -11.79
N CYS A 187 10.90 0.04 -12.27
CA CYS A 187 10.93 -0.26 -13.71
C CYS A 187 9.97 0.59 -14.57
N PRO A 188 8.65 0.68 -14.27
CA PRO A 188 7.74 1.51 -15.07
C PRO A 188 8.08 3.00 -15.01
N ILE A 189 8.62 3.50 -13.90
CA ILE A 189 9.06 4.90 -13.77
C ILE A 189 10.19 5.18 -14.77
N TYR A 190 11.17 4.28 -14.87
CA TYR A 190 12.23 4.41 -15.87
C TYR A 190 11.73 4.29 -17.31
N MET A 191 10.72 3.45 -17.59
CA MET A 191 10.13 3.37 -18.93
C MET A 191 9.49 4.70 -19.33
N VAL A 192 8.65 5.26 -18.47
CA VAL A 192 7.96 6.54 -18.73
C VAL A 192 8.95 7.69 -18.81
N GLY A 193 10.01 7.66 -18.00
CA GLY A 193 11.10 8.63 -18.05
C GLY A 193 12.11 8.45 -19.18
N ALA A 194 11.89 7.51 -20.11
CA ALA A 194 12.81 7.14 -21.19
C ALA A 194 14.23 6.77 -20.73
N GLN A 195 14.38 6.33 -19.47
CA GLN A 195 15.63 5.86 -18.87
C GLN A 195 15.77 4.34 -19.04
N TYR A 196 15.63 3.85 -20.28
CA TYR A 196 15.53 2.42 -20.60
C TYR A 196 16.73 1.59 -20.12
N SER A 197 17.95 2.13 -20.19
CA SER A 197 19.16 1.44 -19.72
C SER A 197 19.09 1.12 -18.23
N LYS A 198 18.63 2.07 -17.41
CA LYS A 198 18.46 1.86 -15.96
C LYS A 198 17.31 0.91 -15.67
N GLY A 199 16.20 1.02 -16.42
CA GLY A 199 15.07 0.09 -16.34
C GLY A 199 15.48 -1.36 -16.59
N ALA A 200 16.28 -1.61 -17.64
CA ALA A 200 16.81 -2.92 -17.95
C ALA A 200 17.77 -3.44 -16.87
N GLU A 201 18.63 -2.57 -16.31
CA GLU A 201 19.55 -2.94 -15.22
C GLU A 201 18.81 -3.44 -13.98
N VAL A 202 17.83 -2.66 -13.49
CA VAL A 202 17.03 -3.02 -12.31
C VAL A 202 16.25 -4.30 -12.58
N ALA A 203 15.57 -4.41 -13.72
CA ALA A 203 14.79 -5.60 -14.04
C ALA A 203 15.66 -6.86 -14.15
N ARG A 204 16.86 -6.78 -14.74
CA ARG A 204 17.83 -7.89 -14.77
C ARG A 204 18.32 -8.26 -13.38
N ARG A 205 18.64 -7.27 -12.54
CA ARG A 205 19.10 -7.52 -11.18
C ARG A 205 18.04 -8.26 -10.36
N VAL A 206 16.80 -7.81 -10.40
CA VAL A 206 15.70 -8.41 -9.63
C VAL A 206 15.31 -9.79 -10.18
N THR A 207 15.27 -9.98 -11.51
CA THR A 207 15.01 -11.30 -12.09
C THR A 207 16.12 -12.31 -11.77
N ALA A 208 17.39 -11.91 -11.80
CA ALA A 208 18.51 -12.75 -11.39
C ALA A 208 18.42 -13.13 -9.90
N LEU A 209 17.97 -12.21 -9.02
CA LEU A 209 17.72 -12.52 -7.61
C LEU A 209 16.61 -13.56 -7.44
N LEU A 210 15.49 -13.40 -8.15
CA LEU A 210 14.37 -14.35 -8.12
C LEU A 210 14.79 -15.74 -8.62
N GLU A 211 15.62 -15.82 -9.66
CA GLU A 211 16.18 -17.08 -10.17
C GLU A 211 17.13 -17.73 -9.15
N LYS A 212 18.06 -16.95 -8.60
CA LYS A 212 19.03 -17.45 -7.60
C LYS A 212 18.34 -17.99 -6.35
N THR A 213 17.23 -17.37 -5.96
CA THR A 213 16.45 -17.76 -4.77
C THR A 213 15.31 -18.73 -5.07
N GLN A 214 15.15 -19.16 -6.33
CA GLN A 214 14.07 -20.04 -6.80
C GLN A 214 12.66 -19.50 -6.49
N ASN A 215 12.50 -18.17 -6.49
CA ASN A 215 11.26 -17.46 -6.15
C ASN A 215 10.55 -16.89 -7.38
N GLN A 216 10.67 -17.50 -8.55
CA GLN A 216 10.06 -17.00 -9.79
C GLN A 216 8.52 -16.95 -9.73
N HIS A 217 7.90 -17.68 -8.80
CA HIS A 217 6.46 -17.67 -8.52
C HIS A 217 6.04 -16.61 -7.49
N TYR A 218 6.85 -15.58 -7.26
CA TYR A 218 6.54 -14.51 -6.31
C TYR A 218 5.39 -13.61 -6.79
N TYR A 219 4.43 -13.35 -5.91
CA TYR A 219 3.24 -12.52 -6.15
C TYR A 219 3.25 -11.27 -5.26
N ILE A 220 2.89 -10.13 -5.86
CA ILE A 220 2.49 -8.92 -5.13
C ILE A 220 0.97 -8.87 -5.08
N GLY A 221 0.41 -8.74 -3.87
CA GLY A 221 -1.04 -8.61 -3.64
C GLY A 221 -1.84 -9.86 -4.08
N GLY A 222 -1.19 -11.01 -4.26
CA GLY A 222 -1.84 -12.24 -4.75
C GLY A 222 -2.27 -12.22 -6.22
N VAL A 223 -2.05 -11.11 -6.93
CA VAL A 223 -2.53 -10.91 -8.32
C VAL A 223 -1.36 -10.71 -9.29
N VAL A 224 -0.38 -9.88 -8.93
CA VAL A 224 0.69 -9.49 -9.85
C VAL A 224 1.87 -10.44 -9.71
N MET A 225 2.12 -11.24 -10.75
CA MET A 225 3.32 -12.05 -10.85
C MET A 225 4.51 -11.22 -11.30
N VAL A 226 5.50 -11.07 -10.42
CA VAL A 226 6.56 -10.09 -10.65
C VAL A 226 7.56 -10.54 -11.72
N TYR A 227 7.92 -11.82 -11.73
CA TYR A 227 8.94 -12.35 -12.62
C TYR A 227 8.64 -12.14 -14.13
N PRO A 228 7.48 -12.56 -14.67
CA PRO A 228 7.16 -12.30 -16.08
C PRO A 228 7.04 -10.80 -16.38
N CYS A 229 6.51 -9.98 -15.47
CA CYS A 229 6.42 -8.53 -15.67
C CYS A 229 7.80 -7.87 -15.81
N LEU A 230 8.76 -8.23 -14.95
CA LEU A 230 10.13 -7.70 -15.03
C LEU A 230 10.85 -8.15 -16.30
N LEU A 231 10.66 -9.40 -16.74
CA LEU A 231 11.19 -9.87 -18.01
C LEU A 231 10.60 -9.08 -19.19
N SER A 232 9.30 -8.80 -19.16
CA SER A 232 8.65 -7.94 -20.16
C SER A 232 9.19 -6.51 -20.15
N PHE A 233 9.46 -5.94 -18.98
CA PHE A 233 10.15 -4.65 -18.87
C PHE A 233 11.56 -4.71 -19.47
N CYS A 234 12.37 -5.72 -19.16
CA CYS A 234 13.66 -5.91 -19.84
C CYS A 234 13.49 -5.93 -21.37
N GLY A 235 12.53 -6.71 -21.86
CA GLY A 235 12.28 -6.85 -23.28
C GLY A 235 11.96 -5.52 -23.97
N HIS A 236 11.04 -4.76 -23.40
CA HIS A 236 10.67 -3.43 -23.89
C HIS A 236 11.85 -2.44 -23.83
N ALA A 237 12.59 -2.39 -22.72
CA ALA A 237 13.76 -1.52 -22.62
C ALA A 237 14.84 -1.85 -23.66
N MET A 238 15.14 -3.13 -23.89
CA MET A 238 16.12 -3.53 -24.92
C MET A 238 15.65 -3.17 -26.33
N GLY A 239 14.36 -3.36 -26.63
CA GLY A 239 13.78 -2.91 -27.90
C GLY A 239 13.91 -1.40 -28.11
N ALA A 240 13.63 -0.61 -27.06
CA ALA A 240 13.79 0.86 -27.10
C ALA A 240 15.25 1.31 -27.28
N LEU A 241 16.21 0.51 -26.79
CA LEU A 241 17.66 0.72 -26.98
C LEU A 241 18.16 0.21 -28.34
N GLY A 242 17.32 -0.43 -29.15
CA GLY A 242 17.65 -0.95 -30.47
C GLY A 242 18.15 -2.41 -30.51
N ASP A 243 18.23 -3.09 -29.37
CA ASP A 243 18.56 -4.51 -29.29
C ASP A 243 17.30 -5.38 -29.33
N PHE A 244 16.72 -5.48 -30.52
CA PHE A 244 15.49 -6.25 -30.74
C PHE A 244 15.67 -7.76 -30.50
N ALA A 245 16.88 -8.29 -30.73
CA ALA A 245 17.15 -9.72 -30.55
C ALA A 245 17.11 -10.09 -29.08
N GLU A 246 17.81 -9.33 -28.23
CA GLU A 246 17.78 -9.54 -26.78
C GLU A 246 16.40 -9.20 -26.22
N GLY A 247 15.78 -8.12 -26.68
CA GLY A 247 14.44 -7.73 -26.27
C GLY A 247 13.39 -8.81 -26.51
N LYS A 248 13.41 -9.41 -27.71
CA LYS A 248 12.55 -10.54 -28.06
C LYS A 248 12.79 -11.75 -27.16
N ALA A 249 14.06 -12.09 -26.87
CA ALA A 249 14.39 -13.23 -26.02
C ALA A 249 13.81 -13.10 -24.60
N PHE A 250 13.85 -11.90 -24.02
CA PHE A 250 13.27 -11.62 -22.69
C PHE A 250 11.74 -11.77 -22.69
N CYS A 251 11.05 -11.18 -23.65
CA CYS A 251 9.59 -11.30 -23.73
C CYS A 251 9.13 -12.73 -24.03
N GLU A 252 9.83 -13.47 -24.89
CA GLU A 252 9.53 -14.89 -25.12
C GLU A 252 9.72 -15.72 -23.84
N LYS A 253 10.74 -15.42 -23.03
CA LYS A 253 10.94 -16.05 -21.73
C LYS A 253 9.81 -15.73 -20.76
N ALA A 254 9.36 -14.47 -20.72
CA ALA A 254 8.20 -14.05 -19.91
C ALA A 254 6.94 -14.83 -20.30
N LEU A 255 6.67 -14.91 -21.61
CA LEU A 255 5.49 -15.56 -22.16
C LEU A 255 5.50 -17.09 -21.97
N ARG A 256 6.66 -17.74 -22.16
CA ARG A 256 6.81 -19.17 -21.84
C ARG A 256 6.49 -19.45 -20.39
N PHE A 257 7.09 -18.69 -19.47
CA PHE A 257 6.86 -18.86 -18.03
C PHE A 257 5.38 -18.64 -17.67
N ALA A 258 4.76 -17.57 -18.20
CA ALA A 258 3.35 -17.26 -17.94
C ALA A 258 2.38 -18.34 -18.46
N ARG A 259 2.72 -18.99 -19.59
CA ARG A 259 1.96 -20.11 -20.15
C ARG A 259 2.16 -21.41 -19.36
N GLU A 260 3.38 -21.71 -18.92
CA GLU A 260 3.70 -22.89 -18.11
C GLU A 260 2.89 -22.95 -16.81
N ILE A 261 2.68 -21.79 -16.18
CA ILE A 261 1.93 -21.66 -14.94
C ILE A 261 0.43 -21.40 -15.14
N ASN A 262 -0.01 -21.32 -16.41
CA ASN A 262 -1.39 -21.04 -16.79
C ASN A 262 -2.01 -19.79 -16.12
N ASN A 263 -1.24 -18.69 -16.04
CA ASN A 263 -1.70 -17.44 -15.42
C ASN A 263 -2.13 -16.43 -16.50
N LEU A 264 -3.43 -16.20 -16.64
CA LEU A 264 -4.00 -15.33 -17.68
C LEU A 264 -3.51 -13.87 -17.56
N VAL A 265 -3.39 -13.33 -16.35
CA VAL A 265 -2.94 -11.95 -16.11
C VAL A 265 -1.48 -11.78 -16.57
N ALA A 266 -0.62 -12.73 -16.21
CA ALA A 266 0.77 -12.73 -16.63
C ALA A 266 0.91 -12.89 -18.16
N ILE A 267 0.06 -13.70 -18.79
CA ILE A 267 0.03 -13.85 -20.25
C ILE A 267 -0.34 -12.52 -20.91
N VAL A 268 -1.44 -11.90 -20.49
CA VAL A 268 -1.87 -10.60 -21.04
C VAL A 268 -0.79 -9.54 -20.89
N TYR A 269 -0.14 -9.49 -19.72
CA TYR A 269 0.94 -8.54 -19.47
C TYR A 269 2.16 -8.79 -20.37
N ALA A 270 2.53 -10.05 -20.55
CA ALA A 270 3.65 -10.44 -21.40
C ALA A 270 3.38 -10.12 -22.88
N GLU A 271 2.18 -10.43 -23.38
CA GLU A 271 1.76 -10.15 -24.75
C GLU A 271 1.68 -8.63 -25.01
N TYR A 272 1.11 -7.84 -24.09
CA TYR A 272 1.03 -6.37 -24.21
C TYR A 272 2.40 -5.71 -24.42
N ASN A 273 3.43 -6.19 -23.73
CA ASN A 273 4.79 -5.65 -23.85
C ASN A 273 5.58 -6.27 -25.02
N PHE A 274 5.10 -7.36 -25.60
CA PHE A 274 5.75 -8.00 -26.75
C PHE A 274 5.39 -7.32 -28.08
N GLY A 275 4.13 -6.88 -28.21
CA GLY A 275 3.58 -6.28 -29.44
C GLY A 275 2.75 -7.27 -30.24
#